data_AF-A0ABD3PRE4-F1
#
_entry.id   AF-A0ABD3PRE4-F1
#
_cell.length_a   1.000
_cell.length_b   1.000
_cell.length_c   1.000
_cell.angle_alpha   90.00
_cell.angle_beta   90.00
_cell.angle_gamma   90.00
#
_symmetry.space_group_name_H-M   'P 1'
#
loop_
_entity.id
_entity.type
_entity.pdbx_description
1 polymer ?
#
loop_
_entity_poly.entity_id
_entity_poly.type
_entity_poly.pdbx_seq_one_letter_code
_entity_poly.pdbx_strand_id
1 'polypeptide(L)'
;MGDRSGCLREYEKFLSVARMHDVDPTLYAEVHSNVGAIYAMRAGGRKGRIDGASSSGGYDDDDGGKEGEEEEEEELLDRAELRTRAKESFGMAVGYRPDLGSAWVNLALVILSEGRESGANDGVAVKKCLAEARQCCERALGMDNDDERSRALAMRLIGDIDTMTRQLKRKT
;
A
#
# COMPACT_ATOMS: atom_id res chain seq x y z
N MET A 1 -3.80 19.34 5.81
CA MET A 1 -3.86 17.91 5.45
C MET A 1 -5.33 17.54 5.47
N GLY A 2 -5.88 16.89 4.43
CA GLY A 2 -7.33 16.63 4.36
C GLY A 2 -7.80 15.63 5.45
N ASP A 3 -9.07 15.71 5.83
CA ASP A 3 -9.70 14.80 6.80
C ASP A 3 -9.89 13.40 6.22
N ARG A 4 -8.83 12.60 6.26
CA ARG A 4 -8.83 11.22 5.75
C ARG A 4 -9.81 10.33 6.52
N SER A 5 -10.06 10.60 7.81
CA SER A 5 -10.96 9.80 8.65
C SER A 5 -12.41 10.07 8.28
N GLY A 6 -12.75 11.35 8.07
CA GLY A 6 -14.03 11.75 7.51
C GLY A 6 -14.29 11.11 6.15
N CYS A 7 -13.32 11.16 5.24
CA CYS A 7 -13.47 10.51 3.92
C CYS A 7 -13.74 9.01 4.01
N LEU A 8 -13.03 8.28 4.88
CA LEU A 8 -13.28 6.84 5.07
C LEU A 8 -14.71 6.58 5.56
N ARG A 9 -15.19 7.33 6.57
CA ARG A 9 -16.56 7.16 7.07
C ARG A 9 -17.60 7.39 5.99
N GLU A 10 -17.43 8.41 5.16
CA GLU A 10 -18.37 8.70 4.07
C GLU A 10 -18.32 7.62 2.97
N TYR A 11 -17.14 7.11 2.62
CA TYR A 11 -17.02 5.99 1.68
C TYR A 11 -17.62 4.69 2.22
N GLU A 12 -17.37 4.36 3.49
CA GLU A 12 -17.96 3.18 4.13
C GLU A 12 -19.49 3.28 4.19
N LYS A 13 -20.03 4.45 4.52
CA LYS A 13 -21.46 4.73 4.47
C LYS A 13 -22.02 4.56 3.06
N PHE A 14 -21.35 5.13 2.05
CA PHE A 14 -21.74 4.97 0.66
C PHE A 14 -21.78 3.50 0.24
N LEU A 15 -20.71 2.74 0.51
CA LEU A 15 -20.63 1.31 0.19
C LEU A 15 -21.70 0.49 0.92
N SER A 16 -22.00 0.85 2.16
CA SER A 16 -23.08 0.22 2.93
C SER A 16 -24.44 0.42 2.27
N VAL A 17 -24.77 1.67 1.91
CA VAL A 17 -26.03 2.01 1.23
C VAL A 17 -26.10 1.35 -0.16
N ALA A 18 -25.03 1.38 -0.94
CA ALA A 18 -24.98 0.74 -2.25
C ALA A 18 -25.29 -0.76 -2.17
N ARG A 19 -24.70 -1.47 -1.20
CA ARG A 19 -25.00 -2.89 -0.95
C ARG A 19 -26.44 -3.12 -0.49
N MET A 20 -26.98 -2.26 0.39
CA MET A 20 -28.36 -2.38 0.86
C MET A 20 -29.39 -2.22 -0.26
N HIS A 21 -29.06 -1.46 -1.30
CA HIS A 21 -29.91 -1.23 -2.46
C HIS A 21 -29.56 -2.11 -3.67
N ASP A 22 -28.71 -3.13 -3.49
CA ASP A 22 -28.28 -4.05 -4.55
C ASP A 22 -27.76 -3.33 -5.81
N VAL A 23 -27.03 -2.23 -5.59
CA VAL A 23 -26.37 -1.49 -6.68
C VAL A 23 -25.29 -2.39 -7.29
N ASP A 24 -25.21 -2.41 -8.62
CA ASP A 24 -24.16 -3.14 -9.33
C ASP A 24 -22.76 -2.74 -8.80
N PRO A 25 -21.97 -3.69 -8.27
CA PRO A 25 -20.64 -3.41 -7.73
C PRO A 25 -19.65 -2.76 -8.68
N THR A 26 -19.83 -2.94 -9.99
CA THR A 26 -18.99 -2.29 -11.00
C THR A 26 -19.10 -0.76 -10.92
N LEU A 27 -20.27 -0.23 -10.54
CA LEU A 27 -20.54 1.20 -10.43
C LEU A 27 -19.85 1.86 -9.24
N TYR A 28 -19.40 1.08 -8.25
CA TYR A 28 -18.70 1.60 -7.07
C TYR A 28 -17.31 1.01 -6.85
N ALA A 29 -16.74 0.31 -7.84
CA ALA A 29 -15.38 -0.22 -7.76
C ALA A 29 -14.32 0.88 -7.49
N GLU A 30 -14.50 2.08 -8.05
CA GLU A 30 -13.60 3.22 -7.80
C GLU A 30 -13.62 3.69 -6.33
N VAL A 31 -14.75 3.52 -5.64
CA VAL A 31 -14.85 3.83 -4.20
C VAL A 31 -13.96 2.89 -3.40
N HIS A 32 -13.96 1.59 -3.73
CA HIS A 32 -13.03 0.63 -3.14
C HIS A 32 -11.56 0.98 -3.41
N SER A 33 -11.24 1.42 -4.64
CA SER A 33 -9.88 1.90 -4.97
C SER A 33 -9.49 3.11 -4.11
N ASN A 34 -10.39 4.08 -3.92
CA ASN A 34 -10.14 5.25 -3.09
C ASN A 34 -9.97 4.92 -1.61
N VAL A 35 -10.77 3.98 -1.07
CA VAL A 35 -10.61 3.46 0.29
C VAL A 35 -9.24 2.81 0.45
N GLY A 36 -8.83 1.97 -0.51
CA GLY A 36 -7.51 1.34 -0.52
C GLY A 36 -6.37 2.37 -0.53
N ALA A 37 -6.51 3.43 -1.32
CA ALA A 37 -5.52 4.51 -1.38
C ALA A 37 -5.39 5.25 -0.04
N ILE A 38 -6.50 5.48 0.68
CA ILE A 38 -6.45 6.12 2.00
C ILE A 38 -5.73 5.21 3.00
N TYR A 39 -6.03 3.92 3.04
CA TYR A 39 -5.34 2.98 3.91
C TYR A 39 -3.84 2.89 3.57
N ALA A 40 -3.48 2.79 2.29
CA ALA A 40 -2.08 2.77 1.85
C ALA A 40 -1.32 4.06 2.26
N MET A 41 -1.95 5.23 2.12
CA MET A 41 -1.38 6.51 2.54
C MET A 41 -1.23 6.67 4.07
N ARG A 42 -1.98 5.89 4.87
CA ARG A 42 -1.83 5.85 6.33
C ARG A 42 -0.72 4.89 6.73
N ALA A 43 -0.67 3.72 6.10
CA ALA A 43 0.37 2.72 6.34
C ALA A 43 1.78 3.24 6.02
N GLY A 44 1.92 4.01 4.94
CA GLY A 44 3.20 4.61 4.54
C GLY A 44 3.54 5.89 5.30
N GLY A 45 3.23 5.96 6.61
CA GLY A 45 3.27 7.13 7.49
C GLY A 45 4.29 8.21 7.10
N ARG A 46 3.89 9.49 7.21
CA ARG A 46 4.76 10.65 6.89
C ARG A 46 6.12 10.45 7.54
N LYS A 47 7.13 10.09 6.76
CA LYS A 47 8.53 10.36 7.09
C LYS A 47 8.80 11.86 6.91
N GLY A 48 8.02 12.67 7.61
CA GLY A 48 8.21 14.11 7.78
C GLY A 48 8.94 14.34 9.09
N ARG A 49 10.09 13.69 9.30
CA ARG A 49 11.12 14.25 10.17
C ARG A 49 11.93 15.17 9.25
N ILE A 50 11.42 16.39 9.15
CA ILE A 50 12.12 17.52 8.55
C ILE A 50 13.46 17.60 9.27
N ASP A 51 14.54 17.62 8.50
CA ASP A 51 15.85 18.07 8.95
C ASP A 51 15.69 19.47 9.58
N GLY A 52 15.81 19.55 10.90
CA GLY A 52 15.66 20.77 11.69
C GLY A 52 15.96 20.49 13.15
N ALA A 53 17.23 20.24 13.46
CA ALA A 53 18.08 21.22 14.13
C ALA A 53 17.71 21.42 15.62
N SER A 54 18.50 20.74 16.46
CA SER A 54 19.14 21.28 17.65
C SER A 54 18.30 22.10 18.62
N SER A 55 18.01 21.50 19.78
CA SER A 55 18.35 22.17 21.03
C SER A 55 18.86 21.14 22.02
N SER A 56 20.14 21.31 22.35
CA SER A 56 20.85 20.72 23.47
C SER A 56 20.06 20.82 24.77
N GLY A 57 19.99 19.72 25.51
CA GLY A 57 19.57 19.67 26.89
C GLY A 57 20.03 18.35 27.48
N GLY A 58 21.28 18.32 27.95
CA GLY A 58 21.80 17.16 28.66
C GLY A 58 21.08 16.99 29.99
N TYR A 59 20.48 15.83 30.17
CA TYR A 59 20.23 15.23 31.47
C TYR A 59 20.56 13.75 31.32
N ASP A 60 21.61 13.34 32.03
CA ASP A 60 21.95 11.95 32.28
C ASP A 60 20.89 11.37 33.22
N ASP A 61 19.96 10.57 32.71
CA ASP A 61 19.16 9.66 33.54
C ASP A 61 18.96 8.33 32.79
N ASP A 62 19.71 7.36 33.28
CA ASP A 62 19.87 5.97 32.87
C ASP A 62 18.75 5.14 33.54
N ASP A 63 17.50 5.19 33.05
CA ASP A 63 16.45 4.20 33.41
C ASP A 63 15.17 4.31 32.55
N GLY A 64 15.19 3.86 31.28
CA GLY A 64 13.97 3.98 30.43
C GLY A 64 13.93 3.17 29.11
N GLY A 65 14.74 2.12 28.96
CA GLY A 65 14.90 1.41 27.69
C GLY A 65 13.77 0.48 27.22
N LYS A 66 12.62 0.42 27.91
CA LYS A 66 11.53 -0.53 27.57
C LYS A 66 10.27 0.11 26.95
N GLU A 67 9.93 1.34 27.29
CA GLU A 67 8.68 1.96 26.81
C GLU A 67 8.73 2.30 25.32
N GLY A 68 9.93 2.58 24.77
CA GLY A 68 10.09 2.90 23.34
C GLY A 68 10.01 1.70 22.39
N GLU A 69 10.29 0.47 22.87
CA GLU A 69 10.23 -0.73 22.02
C GLU A 69 8.78 -1.23 21.85
N GLU A 70 7.95 -1.12 22.90
CA GLU A 70 6.54 -1.49 22.85
C GLU A 70 5.72 -0.55 21.95
N GLU A 71 5.97 0.76 22.00
CA GLU A 71 5.32 1.74 21.13
C GLU A 71 5.67 1.56 19.64
N GLU A 72 6.92 1.18 19.31
CA GLU A 72 7.34 0.93 17.93
C GLU A 72 6.72 -0.36 17.36
N GLU A 73 6.63 -1.43 18.17
CA GLU A 73 5.96 -2.67 17.77
C GLU A 73 4.46 -2.45 17.54
N GLU A 74 3.78 -1.69 18.40
CA GLU A 74 2.36 -1.33 18.23
C GLU A 74 2.13 -0.50 16.95
N GLU A 75 3.01 0.47 16.64
CA GLU A 75 2.92 1.25 15.40
C GLU A 75 3.15 0.39 14.15
N LEU A 76 4.07 -0.57 14.21
CA LEU A 76 4.32 -1.51 13.10
C LEU A 76 3.14 -2.44 12.84
N LEU A 77 2.48 -2.92 13.90
CA LEU A 77 1.26 -3.71 13.79
C LEU A 77 0.12 -2.92 13.13
N ASP A 78 -0.07 -1.64 13.50
CA ASP A 78 -1.06 -0.76 12.86
C ASP A 78 -0.77 -0.57 11.36
N ARG A 79 0.50 -0.37 10.98
CA ARG A 79 0.89 -0.24 9.56
C ARG A 79 0.62 -1.51 8.76
N ALA A 80 0.89 -2.69 9.34
CA ALA A 80 0.61 -3.97 8.71
C ALA A 80 -0.89 -4.19 8.51
N GLU A 81 -1.71 -3.84 9.50
CA GLU A 81 -3.17 -3.89 9.38
C GLU A 81 -3.66 -2.94 8.29
N LEU A 82 -3.19 -1.70 8.26
CA LEU A 82 -3.55 -0.71 7.25
C LEU A 82 -3.17 -1.17 5.84
N ARG A 83 -2.02 -1.81 5.64
CA ARG A 83 -1.68 -2.42 4.35
C ARG A 83 -2.63 -3.55 3.97
N THR A 84 -2.99 -4.40 4.94
CA THR A 84 -3.94 -5.51 4.72
C THR A 84 -5.27 -4.97 4.22
N ARG A 85 -5.83 -3.96 4.91
CA ARG A 85 -7.07 -3.28 4.48
C ARG A 85 -6.94 -2.61 3.12
N ALA A 86 -5.76 -2.05 2.80
CA ALA A 86 -5.50 -1.49 1.49
C ALA A 86 -5.53 -2.56 0.38
N LYS A 87 -4.85 -3.71 0.59
CA LYS A 87 -4.85 -4.84 -0.34
C LYS A 87 -6.26 -5.38 -0.56
N GLU A 88 -7.03 -5.58 0.51
CA GLU A 88 -8.42 -6.03 0.42
C GLU A 88 -9.27 -5.06 -0.40
N SER A 89 -9.14 -3.76 -0.13
CA SER A 89 -9.92 -2.73 -0.83
C SER A 89 -9.58 -2.66 -2.31
N PHE A 90 -8.29 -2.69 -2.68
CA PHE A 90 -7.90 -2.78 -4.09
C PHE A 90 -8.31 -4.11 -4.73
N GLY A 91 -8.24 -5.22 -3.99
CA GLY A 91 -8.70 -6.54 -4.41
C GLY A 91 -10.19 -6.55 -4.76
N MET A 92 -11.01 -5.91 -3.95
CA MET A 92 -12.44 -5.72 -4.24
C MET A 92 -12.64 -4.87 -5.50
N ALA A 93 -11.89 -3.77 -5.64
CA ALA A 93 -11.98 -2.90 -6.82
C ALA A 93 -11.68 -3.65 -8.12
N VAL A 94 -10.60 -4.43 -8.17
CA VAL A 94 -10.24 -5.23 -9.36
C VAL A 94 -11.12 -6.47 -9.55
N GLY A 95 -11.73 -6.98 -8.47
CA GLY A 95 -12.74 -8.05 -8.54
C GLY A 95 -14.03 -7.58 -9.20
N TYR A 96 -14.44 -6.34 -8.95
CA TYR A 96 -15.63 -5.74 -9.57
C TYR A 96 -15.36 -5.16 -10.96
N ARG A 97 -14.21 -4.50 -11.16
CA ARG A 97 -13.78 -3.92 -12.44
C ARG A 97 -12.36 -4.35 -12.78
N PRO A 98 -12.17 -5.49 -13.46
CA PRO A 98 -10.85 -6.00 -13.82
C PRO A 98 -10.07 -5.08 -14.77
N ASP A 99 -10.75 -4.20 -15.49
CA ASP A 99 -10.22 -3.16 -16.40
C ASP A 99 -9.69 -1.92 -15.65
N LEU A 100 -9.96 -1.79 -14.34
CA LEU A 100 -9.56 -0.64 -13.54
C LEU A 100 -8.05 -0.65 -13.24
N GLY A 101 -7.25 -0.24 -14.22
CA GLY A 101 -5.79 -0.31 -14.17
C GLY A 101 -5.15 0.39 -12.97
N SER A 102 -5.72 1.50 -12.52
CA SER A 102 -5.22 2.25 -11.36
C SER A 102 -5.29 1.42 -10.07
N ALA A 103 -6.31 0.58 -9.89
CA ALA A 103 -6.44 -0.30 -8.74
C ALA A 103 -5.38 -1.41 -8.76
N TRP A 104 -5.11 -1.99 -9.93
CA TRP A 104 -4.03 -2.98 -10.10
C TRP A 104 -2.65 -2.39 -9.79
N VAL A 105 -2.37 -1.19 -10.26
CA VAL A 105 -1.10 -0.51 -10.00
C VAL A 105 -0.93 -0.18 -8.52
N ASN A 106 -1.98 0.34 -7.87
CA ASN A 106 -1.92 0.64 -6.45
C ASN A 106 -1.78 -0.65 -5.60
N LEU A 107 -2.43 -1.75 -5.99
CA LEU A 107 -2.24 -3.05 -5.36
C LEU A 107 -0.77 -3.51 -5.47
N ALA A 108 -0.16 -3.38 -6.66
CA ALA A 108 1.26 -3.68 -6.85
C ALA A 108 2.16 -2.87 -5.90
N LEU A 109 1.88 -1.57 -5.73
CA LEU A 109 2.65 -0.70 -4.83
C LEU A 109 2.54 -1.11 -3.37
N VAL A 110 1.36 -1.54 -2.91
CA VAL A 110 1.17 -2.03 -1.53
C VAL A 110 1.89 -3.36 -1.31
N ILE A 111 1.86 -4.27 -2.30
CA ILE A 111 2.61 -5.54 -2.23
C ILE A 111 4.13 -5.27 -2.18
N LEU A 112 4.62 -4.30 -2.95
CA LEU A 112 6.04 -3.92 -2.90
C LEU A 112 6.45 -3.29 -1.57
N SER A 113 5.56 -2.51 -0.93
CA SER A 113 5.85 -1.94 0.39
C SER A 113 5.87 -3.02 1.48
N GLU A 114 4.98 -4.01 1.41
CA GLU A 114 4.99 -5.19 2.28
C GLU A 114 6.32 -5.95 2.18
N GLY A 115 6.76 -6.27 0.95
CA GLY A 115 8.04 -6.95 0.73
C GLY A 115 9.26 -6.14 1.18
N ARG A 116 9.19 -4.80 1.15
CA ARG A 116 10.25 -3.94 1.70
C ARG A 116 10.34 -4.04 3.22
N GLU A 117 9.21 -4.12 3.90
CA GLU A 117 9.14 -4.13 5.36
C GLU A 117 9.40 -5.51 5.98
N SER A 118 9.16 -6.61 5.25
CA SER A 118 9.59 -7.96 5.67
C SER A 118 11.12 -8.10 5.84
N GLY A 119 11.90 -7.10 5.41
CA GLY A 119 13.34 -7.03 5.60
C GLY A 119 14.13 -7.88 4.60
N ALA A 120 15.41 -7.56 4.44
CA ALA A 120 16.30 -8.25 3.49
C ALA A 120 16.61 -9.72 3.86
N ASN A 121 16.23 -10.14 5.07
CA ASN A 121 16.55 -11.46 5.60
C ASN A 121 15.60 -12.55 5.09
N ASP A 122 14.39 -12.19 4.65
CA ASP A 122 13.45 -13.13 4.03
C ASP A 122 13.44 -12.98 2.51
N GLY A 123 14.52 -13.47 1.88
CA GLY A 123 14.63 -13.46 0.42
C GLY A 123 13.53 -14.24 -0.30
N VAL A 124 12.81 -15.13 0.38
CA VAL A 124 11.67 -15.87 -0.19
C VAL A 124 10.43 -14.98 -0.21
N ALA A 125 10.10 -14.31 0.90
CA ALA A 125 8.99 -13.37 0.98
C ALA A 125 9.17 -12.21 -0.02
N VAL A 126 10.37 -11.64 -0.11
CA VAL A 126 10.66 -10.57 -1.09
C VAL A 126 10.43 -11.05 -2.52
N LYS A 127 10.91 -12.25 -2.88
CA LYS A 127 10.69 -12.84 -4.22
C LYS A 127 9.20 -13.05 -4.51
N LYS A 128 8.43 -13.50 -3.53
CA LYS A 128 6.97 -13.66 -3.65
C LYS A 128 6.29 -12.32 -3.91
N CYS A 129 6.62 -11.29 -3.13
CA CYS A 129 6.06 -9.95 -3.31
C CYS A 129 6.40 -9.36 -4.69
N LEU A 130 7.64 -9.52 -5.15
CA LEU A 130 8.05 -9.07 -6.49
C LEU A 130 7.27 -9.77 -7.60
N ALA A 131 7.06 -11.09 -7.49
CA ALA A 131 6.28 -11.84 -8.47
C ALA A 131 4.81 -11.42 -8.50
N GLU A 132 4.18 -11.26 -7.33
CA GLU A 132 2.78 -10.85 -7.20
C GLU A 132 2.56 -9.41 -7.68
N ALA A 133 3.45 -8.48 -7.32
CA ALA A 133 3.41 -7.10 -7.80
C ALA A 133 3.59 -7.00 -9.32
N ARG A 134 4.45 -7.85 -9.90
CA ARG A 134 4.61 -7.92 -11.36
C ARG A 134 3.31 -8.37 -12.03
N GLN A 135 2.69 -9.42 -11.52
CA GLN A 135 1.43 -9.93 -12.05
C GLN A 135 0.35 -8.84 -12.02
N CYS A 136 0.28 -8.05 -10.95
CA CYS A 136 -0.62 -6.89 -10.88
C CYS A 136 -0.32 -5.85 -11.98
N CYS A 137 0.96 -5.53 -12.22
CA CYS A 137 1.34 -4.61 -13.29
C CYS A 137 1.00 -5.16 -14.68
N GLU A 138 1.19 -6.45 -14.93
CA GLU A 138 0.83 -7.11 -16.18
C GLU A 138 -0.69 -7.06 -16.42
N ARG A 139 -1.50 -7.25 -15.37
CA ARG A 139 -2.96 -7.06 -15.44
C ARG A 139 -3.34 -5.62 -15.74
N ALA A 140 -2.65 -4.64 -15.14
CA ALA A 140 -2.86 -3.22 -15.45
C ALA A 140 -2.49 -2.85 -16.90
N LEU A 141 -1.69 -3.66 -17.60
CA LEU A 141 -1.35 -3.47 -19.02
C LEU A 141 -2.30 -4.23 -19.97
N GLY A 142 -3.33 -4.89 -19.44
CA GLY A 142 -4.35 -5.58 -20.22
C GLY A 142 -5.02 -4.68 -21.26
N MET A 143 -5.57 -5.31 -22.30
CA MET A 143 -6.09 -4.61 -23.50
C MET A 143 -7.25 -3.66 -23.21
N ASP A 144 -8.01 -3.91 -22.13
CA ASP A 144 -9.21 -3.15 -21.78
C ASP A 144 -8.94 -1.98 -20.82
N ASN A 145 -7.67 -1.73 -20.44
CA ASN A 145 -7.33 -0.59 -19.62
C ASN A 145 -6.96 0.63 -20.47
N ASP A 146 -7.83 1.63 -20.52
CA ASP A 146 -7.62 2.89 -21.25
C ASP A 146 -6.87 3.96 -20.43
N ASP A 147 -6.56 3.72 -19.15
CA ASP A 147 -5.83 4.66 -18.31
C ASP A 147 -4.33 4.64 -18.62
N GLU A 148 -3.93 5.51 -19.56
CA GLU A 148 -2.55 5.67 -20.00
C GLU A 148 -1.57 5.99 -18.85
N ARG A 149 -2.02 6.70 -17.80
CA ARG A 149 -1.15 7.00 -16.65
C ARG A 149 -0.85 5.74 -15.86
N SER A 150 -1.87 4.92 -15.61
CA SER A 150 -1.71 3.63 -14.94
C SER A 150 -0.85 2.69 -15.76
N ARG A 151 -1.01 2.66 -17.08
CA ARG A 151 -0.16 1.84 -17.98
C ARG A 151 1.31 2.28 -17.95
N ALA A 152 1.58 3.57 -18.10
CA ALA A 152 2.94 4.10 -18.02
C ALA A 152 3.60 3.79 -16.68
N LEU A 153 2.84 3.90 -15.58
CA LEU A 153 3.32 3.55 -14.24
C LEU A 153 3.62 2.05 -14.11
N ALA A 154 2.72 1.19 -14.60
CA ALA A 154 2.91 -0.27 -14.59
C ALA A 154 4.17 -0.69 -15.37
N MET A 155 4.41 -0.12 -16.55
CA MET A 155 5.63 -0.40 -17.34
C MET A 155 6.90 -0.05 -16.58
N ARG A 156 6.91 1.12 -15.91
CA ARG A 156 8.05 1.53 -15.07
C ARG A 156 8.27 0.56 -13.91
N LEU A 157 7.20 0.21 -13.19
CA LEU A 157 7.27 -0.71 -12.05
C LEU A 157 7.79 -2.10 -12.46
N ILE A 158 7.39 -2.62 -13.62
CA ILE A 158 7.92 -3.87 -14.18
C ILE A 158 9.44 -3.79 -14.35
N GLY A 159 9.96 -2.70 -14.92
CA GLY A 159 11.41 -2.49 -15.08
C GLY A 159 12.16 -2.45 -13.75
N ASP A 160 11.59 -1.80 -12.74
CA ASP A 160 12.14 -1.76 -11.38
C ASP A 160 12.14 -3.15 -10.73
N ILE A 161 11.01 -3.88 -10.83
CA ILE A 161 10.86 -5.25 -10.32
C ILE A 161 11.87 -6.21 -10.96
N ASP A 162 12.08 -6.13 -12.27
CA ASP A 162 13.06 -6.96 -12.97
C ASP A 162 14.48 -6.67 -12.51
N THR A 163 14.78 -5.40 -12.24
CA THR A 163 16.07 -4.99 -11.71
C THR A 163 16.28 -5.52 -10.29
N MET A 164 15.30 -5.38 -9.40
CA MET A 164 15.35 -5.92 -8.03
C MET A 164 15.46 -7.46 -8.03
N THR A 165 14.71 -8.14 -8.89
CA THR A 165 14.74 -9.60 -9.02
C THR A 165 16.11 -10.11 -9.46
N ARG A 166 16.78 -9.42 -10.40
CA ARG A 166 18.15 -9.75 -10.82
C ARG A 166 19.17 -9.53 -9.70
N GLN A 167 19.02 -8.47 -8.92
CA GLN A 167 19.91 -8.20 -7.79
C GLN A 167 19.81 -9.28 -6.70
N LEU A 168 18.59 -9.75 -6.40
CA LEU A 168 18.38 -10.83 -5.44
C LEU A 168 19.07 -12.14 -5.86
N LYS A 169 19.03 -12.48 -7.15
CA LYS A 169 19.69 -13.69 -7.68
C LYS A 169 21.22 -13.65 -7.57
N ARG A 170 21.84 -12.47 -7.43
CA ARG A 170 23.30 -12.33 -7.28
C ARG A 170 23.77 -12.48 -5.84
N LYS A 171 22.87 -12.39 -4.86
CA LYS A 171 23.19 -12.45 -3.42
C LYS A 171 23.03 -13.84 -2.81
N THR A 172 22.34 -14.75 -3.51
CA THR A 172 22.18 -16.16 -3.16
C THR A 172 23.17 -17.01 -3.92
#